data_AF-A0A1Q6CG43-F1
#
_entry.id   AF-A0A1Q6CG43-F1
#
_cell.length_a   1.000
_cell.length_b   1.000
_cell.length_c   1.000
_cell.angle_alpha   90.00
_cell.angle_beta   90.00
_cell.angle_gamma   90.00
#
_symmetry.space_group_name_H-M   'P 1'
#
loop_
_entity.id
_entity.type
_entity.pdbx_description
1 polymer ?
#
loop_
_entity_poly.entity_id
_entity_poly.type
_entity_poly.pdbx_seq_one_letter_code
_entity_poly.pdbx_strand_id
1 'polypeptide(L)' 'MGKYKYKIVDSKDVDSAGLFKGKKREDVEAYLNKLGTEGWELVNADFRELEGRLEFSGIMKKEI' A
#
# COMPACT_ATOMS: atom_id res chain seq x y z
N MET A 1 11.52 -0.85 24.89
CA MET A 1 10.92 -0.48 23.60
C MET A 1 11.22 -1.60 22.61
N GLY A 2 10.21 -2.09 21.88
CA GLY A 2 10.41 -3.11 20.83
C GLY A 2 11.28 -2.60 19.68
N LYS A 3 11.88 -3.51 18.91
CA LYS A 3 12.60 -3.17 17.67
C LYS A 3 11.64 -3.32 16.50
N TYR A 4 11.73 -2.40 15.53
CA TYR A 4 10.81 -2.37 14.40
C TYR A 4 11.57 -2.34 13.07
N LYS A 5 11.01 -2.99 12.06
CA LYS A 5 11.33 -2.79 10.65
C LYS A 5 10.31 -1.85 10.03
N TYR A 6 10.77 -1.02 9.10
CA TYR A 6 9.92 -0.11 8.34
C TYR A 6 10.02 -0.45 6.86
N LYS A 7 8.90 -0.25 6.15
CA LYS A 7 8.81 -0.43 4.71
C LYS A 7 8.03 0.75 4.12
N ILE A 8 8.54 1.31 3.04
CA ILE A 8 7.80 2.24 2.19
C ILE A 8 6.97 1.39 1.22
N VAL A 9 5.70 1.74 1.07
CA VAL A 9 4.78 1.13 0.12
C VAL A 9 4.26 2.20 -0.82
N ASP A 10 4.13 1.87 -2.10
CA ASP A 10 3.62 2.79 -3.11
C ASP A 10 2.54 2.10 -3.93
N SER A 11 1.65 2.90 -4.51
CA SER A 11 0.71 2.43 -5.52
C SER A 11 1.39 1.55 -6.56
N LYS A 12 2.62 1.83 -7.01
CA LYS A 12 3.43 1.03 -7.95
C LYS A 12 3.62 -0.43 -7.54
N ASP A 13 3.64 -0.72 -6.24
CA ASP A 13 3.80 -2.08 -5.69
C ASP A 13 2.52 -2.93 -5.79
N VAL A 14 1.38 -2.31 -6.10
CA VAL A 14 0.10 -3.00 -6.28
C VAL A 14 0.01 -3.58 -7.69
N ASP A 15 -0.06 -4.90 -7.81
CA ASP A 15 -0.39 -5.55 -9.08
C ASP A 15 -1.80 -5.14 -9.51
N SER A 16 -1.93 -4.58 -10.72
CA SER A 16 -3.21 -4.16 -11.28
C SER A 16 -3.56 -5.02 -12.50
N ALA A 17 -4.86 -5.23 -12.73
CA ALA A 17 -5.39 -6.15 -13.74
C ALA A 17 -5.23 -5.68 -15.22
N GLY A 18 -4.09 -5.09 -15.59
CA GLY A 18 -3.70 -4.80 -16.97
C GLY A 18 -3.18 -3.37 -17.19
N LEU A 19 -2.24 -3.23 -18.13
CA LEU A 19 -1.46 -2.02 -18.47
C LEU A 19 -2.28 -0.72 -18.72
N PHE A 20 -3.59 -0.84 -18.95
CA PHE A 20 -4.47 0.26 -19.40
C PHE A 20 -5.60 0.63 -18.44
N LYS A 21 -5.78 -0.10 -17.34
CA LYS A 21 -6.76 0.25 -16.31
C LYS A 21 -5.99 0.75 -15.10
N GLY A 22 -6.21 2.02 -14.74
CA GLY A 22 -5.64 2.58 -13.51
C GLY A 22 -5.93 1.69 -12.31
N LYS A 23 -5.07 1.77 -11.29
CA LYS A 23 -5.19 0.90 -10.10
C LYS A 23 -6.54 1.15 -9.44
N LYS A 24 -7.32 0.10 -9.29
CA LYS A 24 -8.62 0.24 -8.62
C LYS A 24 -8.42 0.25 -7.13
N ARG A 25 -9.39 0.81 -6.41
CA ARG A 25 -9.39 0.85 -4.95
C ARG A 25 -9.30 -0.55 -4.35
N GLU A 26 -9.97 -1.52 -4.97
CA GLU A 26 -10.00 -2.90 -4.48
C GLU A 26 -8.62 -3.58 -4.58
N ASP A 27 -7.82 -3.24 -5.60
CA ASP A 27 -6.46 -3.76 -5.76
C ASP A 27 -5.54 -3.23 -4.65
N VAL A 28 -5.66 -1.92 -4.35
CA VAL A 28 -4.92 -1.28 -3.24
C VAL A 28 -5.32 -1.90 -1.90
N GLU A 29 -6.61 -2.10 -1.67
CA GLU A 29 -7.13 -2.73 -0.46
C GLU A 29 -6.61 -4.16 -0.31
N ALA A 30 -6.67 -4.97 -1.37
CA ALA A 30 -6.15 -6.34 -1.36
C ALA A 30 -4.64 -6.38 -1.05
N TYR A 31 -3.86 -5.48 -1.63
CA TYR A 31 -2.43 -5.36 -1.37
C TYR A 31 -2.12 -5.01 0.10
N LEU A 32 -2.78 -3.99 0.65
CA LEU A 32 -2.57 -3.57 2.03
C LEU A 32 -3.03 -4.64 3.03
N ASN A 33 -4.15 -5.32 2.75
CA ASN A 33 -4.63 -6.43 3.55
C ASN A 33 -3.63 -7.61 3.55
N LYS A 34 -3.06 -7.95 2.39
CA LYS A 34 -2.00 -8.96 2.31
C LYS A 34 -0.82 -8.62 3.23
N LEU A 35 -0.33 -7.38 3.19
CA LEU A 35 0.75 -6.93 4.09
C LEU A 35 0.33 -6.98 5.57
N GLY A 36 -0.91 -6.63 5.87
CA GLY A 36 -1.52 -6.80 7.19
C GLY A 36 -1.44 -8.25 7.68
N THR A 37 -1.80 -9.22 6.84
CA THR A 37 -1.70 -10.66 7.18
C THR A 37 -0.27 -11.13 7.38
N GLU A 38 0.70 -10.47 6.74
CA GLU A 38 2.13 -10.72 6.95
C GLU A 38 2.68 -10.04 8.23
N GLY A 39 1.84 -9.34 8.99
CA GLY A 39 2.20 -8.67 10.24
C GLY A 39 2.73 -7.25 10.06
N TRP A 40 2.51 -6.62 8.90
CA TRP A 40 2.81 -5.20 8.70
C TRP A 40 1.62 -4.34 9.12
N GLU A 41 1.89 -3.29 9.88
CA GLU A 41 0.91 -2.31 10.31
C GLU A 41 1.11 -1.01 9.52
N LEU A 42 0.04 -0.47 8.92
CA LEU A 42 0.09 0.82 8.25
C LEU A 42 0.15 1.95 9.29
N VAL A 43 1.17 2.81 9.21
CA VAL A 43 1.33 3.95 10.13
C VAL A 43 1.05 5.28 9.48
N ASN A 44 1.19 5.36 8.16
CA ASN A 44 0.87 6.54 7.38
C ASN A 44 0.53 6.12 5.95
N ALA A 45 -0.46 6.79 5.36
CA ALA A 45 -0.73 6.73 3.94
C ALA A 45 -1.17 8.11 3.46
N ASP A 46 -0.61 8.52 2.33
CA ASP A 46 -1.01 9.70 1.57
C ASP A 46 -1.62 9.22 0.26
N PHE A 47 -2.89 9.55 0.04
CA PHE A 47 -3.62 9.22 -1.18
C PHE A 47 -3.73 10.45 -2.06
N ARG A 48 -3.41 10.26 -3.34
CA ARG A 48 -3.49 11.29 -4.38
C ARG A 48 -4.43 10.79 -5.47
N GLU A 49 -5.51 11.51 -5.67
CA GLU A 49 -6.47 11.25 -6.74
C GLU A 49 -6.31 12.35 -7.79
N LEU A 50 -5.80 11.99 -8.97
CA LEU A 50 -5.63 12.92 -10.08
C LEU A 50 -6.21 12.28 -11.36
N GLU A 51 -7.12 12.97 -12.04
CA GLU A 51 -7.71 12.54 -13.32
C GLU A 51 -8.23 11.07 -13.31
N GLY A 52 -8.85 10.65 -12.20
CA GLY A 52 -9.40 9.30 -12.05
C GLY A 52 -8.35 8.19 -11.82
N ARG A 53 -7.09 8.56 -11.53
CA ARG A 53 -6.04 7.63 -11.10
C ARG A 53 -5.88 7.73 -9.58
N LEU A 54 -5.94 6.58 -8.91
CA LEU A 54 -5.65 6.45 -7.49
C LEU A 54 -4.18 6.11 -7.30
N GLU A 55 -3.41 7.08 -6.83
CA GLU A 55 -2.02 6.89 -6.39
C GLU A 55 -1.94 6.99 -4.87
N PHE A 56 -0.97 6.30 -4.28
CA PHE A 56 -0.69 6.44 -2.86
C PHE A 56 0.78 6.16 -2.56
N SER A 57 1.24 6.72 -1.45
CA SER A 57 2.51 6.38 -0.82
C SER A 57 2.28 6.25 0.68
N GLY A 58 2.90 5.25 1.30
CA GLY A 58 2.70 4.98 2.72
C GLY A 58 3.93 4.37 3.39
N ILE A 59 3.88 4.36 4.72
CA ILE A 59 4.87 3.71 5.57
C ILE A 59 4.16 2.64 6.37
N MET A 60 4.77 1.46 6.41
CA MET A 60 4.36 0.37 7.27
C MET A 60 5.46 0.01 8.26
N LYS A 61 5.06 -0.45 9.45
CA LYS A 61 5.95 -0.97 10.49
C LYS A 61 5.66 -2.45 10.77
N LYS A 62 6.67 -3.19 11.20
CA LYS A 62 6.54 -4.57 11.71
C LYS A 62 7.50 -4.78 12.86
N GLU A 63 7.04 -5.37 13.95
CA GLU A 63 7.90 -5.73 15.09
C GLU A 63 8.91 -6.82 14.69
N ILE A 64 10.14 -6.73 15.20
CA ILE A 64 11.24 -7.69 14.94
C ILE A 64 11.21 -8.81 15.96
#